data_AF-A0A8T1SL33-F1
#
_entry.id   AF-A0A8T1SL33-F1
#
_cell.length_a   1.000
_cell.length_b   1.000
_cell.length_c   1.000
_cell.angle_alpha   90.00
_cell.angle_beta   90.00
_cell.angle_gamma   90.00
#
_symmetry.space_group_name_H-M   'P 1'
#
loop_
_entity.id
_entity.type
_entity.pdbx_description
1 polymer ?
#
loop_
_entity_poly.entity_id
_entity_poly.type
_entity_poly.pdbx_seq_one_letter_code
_entity_poly.pdbx_strand_id
1 'polypeptide(L)'
;MADEGEYEVEKKLLAYNVYGCSYPLSIYKRLSEPEIRVHPVMVGNGTCNVTFTCSAGEKAGTLMYTWTYPAGGAILSAEESLMVQHRLGDEDLPITCTAMNPVSNSSASASPKVACEGDARSIPPPRAHAAGNSPCGP
;
A
#
# COMPACT_ATOMS: atom_id res chain seq x y z
N MET A 1 -9.82 16.80 -5.08
CA MET A 1 -11.11 16.76 -5.84
C MET A 1 -11.72 18.17 -5.88
N ALA A 2 -12.81 18.43 -6.62
CA ALA A 2 -13.36 19.81 -6.71
C ALA A 2 -13.94 20.33 -5.38
N ASP A 3 -14.48 19.45 -4.54
CA ASP A 3 -15.12 19.81 -3.25
C ASP A 3 -14.18 19.66 -2.04
N GLU A 4 -12.88 19.48 -2.25
CA GLU A 4 -11.93 19.34 -1.16
C GLU A 4 -11.47 20.72 -0.67
N GLY A 5 -11.53 20.98 0.64
CA GLY A 5 -11.16 22.29 1.19
C GLY A 5 -11.72 22.59 2.58
N GLU A 6 -11.48 23.80 3.05
CA GLU A 6 -12.04 24.33 4.29
C GLU A 6 -13.41 24.95 4.03
N TYR A 7 -14.41 24.54 4.81
CA TYR A 7 -15.75 25.09 4.76
C TYR A 7 -16.02 25.90 6.02
N GLU A 8 -16.42 27.16 5.85
CA GLU A 8 -16.65 28.08 6.96
C GLU A 8 -18.13 28.43 7.12
N VAL A 9 -18.60 28.47 8.36
CA VAL A 9 -19.95 28.91 8.70
C VAL A 9 -19.87 30.07 9.69
N GLU A 10 -20.46 31.20 9.32
CA GLU A 10 -20.65 32.35 10.21
C GLU A 10 -22.04 32.31 10.85
N LYS A 11 -22.09 32.40 12.18
CA LYS A 11 -23.34 32.56 12.94
C LYS A 11 -23.38 33.93 13.60
N LYS A 12 -24.37 34.75 13.21
CA LYS A 12 -24.68 36.03 13.84
C LYS A 12 -25.76 35.83 14.90
N LEU A 13 -25.41 35.99 16.17
CA LEU A 13 -26.36 35.92 17.28
C LEU A 13 -26.91 37.32 17.63
N LEU A 14 -28.10 37.37 18.23
CA LEU A 14 -28.77 38.61 18.68
C LEU A 14 -28.05 39.21 19.91
N ALA A 15 -26.82 39.70 19.68
CA ALA A 15 -25.99 40.52 20.56
C ALA A 15 -24.72 41.03 19.83
N TYR A 16 -24.66 41.00 18.49
CA TYR A 16 -23.48 41.37 17.68
C TYR A 16 -22.26 40.43 17.77
N ASN A 17 -22.37 39.31 18.48
CA ASN A 17 -21.32 38.29 18.47
C ASN A 17 -21.40 37.45 17.19
N VAL A 18 -20.31 37.46 16.41
CA VAL A 18 -20.12 36.62 15.21
C VAL A 18 -19.25 35.43 15.62
N TYR A 19 -19.73 34.22 15.38
CA TYR A 19 -18.96 32.99 15.58
C TYR A 19 -18.64 32.36 14.22
N GLY A 20 -17.36 32.11 13.95
CA GLY A 20 -16.91 31.33 12.79
C GLY A 20 -16.63 29.88 13.19
N CYS A 21 -17.12 28.93 12.40
CA CYS A 21 -16.75 27.52 12.52
C CYS A 21 -16.08 27.08 11.21
N SER A 22 -14.90 26.48 11.29
CA SER A 22 -14.17 25.90 10.14
C SER A 22 -14.32 24.38 10.14
N TYR A 23 -14.49 23.81 8.94
CA TYR A 23 -14.67 22.39 8.73
C TYR A 23 -13.79 21.93 7.55
N PRO A 24 -12.64 21.28 7.81
CA PRO A 24 -11.85 20.66 6.75
C PRO A 24 -12.61 19.48 6.14
N LEU A 25 -12.75 19.48 4.81
CA LEU A 25 -13.28 18.37 4.04
C LEU A 25 -12.17 17.74 3.17
N SER A 26 -11.76 16.53 3.54
CA SER A 26 -10.86 15.69 2.75
C SER A 26 -11.66 14.65 1.97
N ILE A 27 -11.33 14.45 0.70
CA ILE A 27 -12.05 13.52 -0.18
C ILE A 27 -11.15 12.33 -0.52
N TYR A 28 -11.63 11.14 -0.20
CA TYR A 28 -10.93 9.87 -0.42
C TYR A 28 -11.72 9.01 -1.41
N LYS A 29 -11.01 8.31 -2.29
CA LYS A 29 -11.65 7.28 -3.12
C LYS A 29 -11.72 5.99 -2.33
N ARG A 30 -12.69 5.13 -2.63
CA ARG A 30 -12.65 3.77 -2.08
C ARG A 30 -11.48 3.02 -2.69
N LEU A 31 -10.73 2.32 -1.83
CA LEU A 31 -9.59 1.53 -2.25
C LEU A 31 -10.03 0.34 -3.10
N SER A 32 -9.34 0.12 -4.21
CA SER A 32 -9.39 -1.16 -4.92
C SER A 32 -8.57 -2.22 -4.17
N GLU A 33 -8.63 -3.47 -4.63
CA GLU A 33 -7.73 -4.52 -4.16
C GLU A 33 -6.25 -4.08 -4.33
N PRO A 34 -5.40 -4.20 -3.30
CA PRO A 34 -3.99 -3.83 -3.40
C PRO A 34 -3.19 -4.76 -4.30
N GLU A 35 -2.21 -4.22 -5.02
CA GLU A 35 -1.18 -5.00 -5.72
C GLU A 35 -0.02 -5.27 -4.76
N ILE A 36 0.37 -6.54 -4.62
CA ILE A 36 1.55 -6.95 -3.86
C ILE A 36 2.68 -7.27 -4.83
N ARG A 37 3.76 -6.48 -4.77
CA ARG A 37 5.02 -6.76 -5.47
C ARG A 37 5.92 -7.61 -4.59
N VAL A 38 6.54 -8.61 -5.20
CA VAL A 38 7.29 -9.65 -4.51
C VAL A 38 8.72 -9.68 -5.03
N HIS A 39 9.70 -9.61 -4.11
CA HIS A 39 11.12 -9.60 -4.44
C HIS A 39 11.87 -10.64 -3.58
N PRO A 40 11.98 -11.89 -4.05
CA PRO A 40 12.71 -12.95 -3.36
C PRO A 40 14.22 -12.85 -3.62
N VAL A 41 15.02 -13.07 -2.58
CA VAL A 41 16.48 -13.10 -2.64
C VAL A 41 16.98 -14.34 -1.89
N MET A 42 17.69 -15.22 -2.60
CA MET A 42 18.35 -16.37 -1.96
C MET A 42 19.61 -15.92 -1.22
N VAL A 43 19.68 -16.22 0.07
CA VAL A 43 20.79 -15.78 0.95
C VAL A 43 21.80 -16.91 1.20
N GLY A 44 21.36 -18.17 1.10
CA GLY A 44 22.22 -19.36 1.26
C GLY A 44 21.57 -20.43 2.13
N ASN A 45 22.09 -21.67 2.09
CA ASN A 45 21.61 -22.80 2.90
C ASN A 45 20.09 -23.05 2.82
N GLY A 46 19.50 -22.85 1.63
CA GLY A 46 18.05 -22.97 1.43
C GLY A 46 17.23 -21.90 2.14
N THR A 47 17.83 -20.77 2.53
CA THR A 47 17.12 -19.63 3.12
C THR A 47 16.91 -18.55 2.07
N CYS A 48 15.67 -18.06 1.98
CA CYS A 48 15.20 -17.03 1.07
C CYS A 48 14.66 -15.85 1.89
N ASN A 49 15.16 -14.65 1.63
CA ASN A 49 14.58 -13.42 2.15
C ASN A 49 13.68 -12.84 1.06
N VAL A 50 12.38 -12.75 1.31
CA VAL A 50 11.42 -12.15 0.40
C VAL A 50 10.96 -10.81 0.94
N THR A 51 11.03 -9.79 0.10
CA THR A 51 10.46 -8.48 0.40
C THR A 51 9.16 -8.31 -0.36
N PHE A 52 8.09 -8.04 0.39
CA PHE A 52 6.77 -7.71 -0.13
C PHE A 52 6.55 -6.21 -0.04
N THR A 53 5.99 -5.62 -1.09
CA THR A 53 5.62 -4.20 -1.13
C THR A 53 4.17 -4.09 -1.58
N CYS A 54 3.34 -3.41 -0.79
CA CYS A 54 1.92 -3.31 -1.03
C CYS A 54 1.53 -1.93 -1.58
N SER A 55 0.76 -1.88 -2.66
CA SER A 55 0.33 -0.62 -3.26
C SER A 55 -1.16 -0.64 -3.60
N ALA A 56 -1.88 0.46 -3.33
CA ALA A 56 -3.33 0.51 -3.49
C ALA A 56 -3.83 1.76 -4.24
N GLY A 57 -3.14 2.15 -5.32
CA GLY A 57 -3.60 3.13 -6.31
C GLY A 57 -3.74 4.61 -5.86
N GLU A 58 -3.70 4.90 -4.56
CA GLU A 58 -3.59 6.26 -4.01
C GLU A 58 -2.11 6.68 -3.85
N LYS A 59 -1.86 7.99 -3.76
CA LYS A 59 -0.51 8.51 -3.52
C LYS A 59 0.03 7.99 -2.18
N ALA A 60 1.31 7.64 -2.16
CA ALA A 60 2.03 7.30 -0.94
C ALA A 60 1.88 8.44 0.10
N GLY A 61 1.52 8.09 1.34
CA GLY A 61 1.32 9.03 2.46
C GLY A 61 -0.13 9.28 2.87
N THR A 62 -1.12 8.86 2.06
CA THR A 62 -2.56 8.93 2.43
C THR A 62 -3.08 7.61 3.00
N LEU A 63 -2.30 6.54 2.88
CA LEU A 63 -2.67 5.19 3.26
C LEU A 63 -1.97 4.76 4.54
N MET A 64 -2.70 4.01 5.36
CA MET A 64 -2.14 3.19 6.42
C MET A 64 -2.05 1.74 5.93
N TYR A 65 -0.96 1.07 6.25
CA TYR A 65 -0.74 -0.33 5.90
C TYR A 65 -0.69 -1.18 7.15
N THR A 66 -1.18 -2.40 7.04
CA THR A 66 -0.94 -3.44 8.05
C THR A 66 -0.67 -4.76 7.36
N TRP A 67 0.34 -5.46 7.84
CA TRP A 67 0.66 -6.82 7.43
C TRP A 67 0.29 -7.77 8.57
N THR A 68 -0.46 -8.83 8.27
CA THR A 68 -0.86 -9.84 9.26
C THR A 68 -0.68 -11.24 8.70
N TYR A 69 -0.62 -12.23 9.59
CA TYR A 69 -0.92 -13.61 9.20
C TYR A 69 -2.42 -13.77 8.83
N PRO A 70 -2.80 -14.87 8.16
CA PRO A 70 -4.17 -15.09 7.73
C PRO A 70 -5.11 -15.16 8.95
N ALA A 71 -6.39 -14.89 8.73
CA ALA A 71 -7.42 -14.88 9.78
C ALA A 71 -7.20 -13.85 10.92
N GLY A 72 -6.56 -12.71 10.62
CA GLY A 72 -6.40 -11.62 11.60
C GLY A 72 -5.41 -11.95 12.72
N GLY A 73 -4.36 -12.72 12.39
CA GLY A 73 -3.26 -13.01 13.30
C GLY A 73 -2.47 -11.75 13.71
N ALA A 74 -1.37 -11.95 14.43
CA ALA A 74 -0.52 -10.86 14.90
C ALA A 74 -0.07 -9.93 13.76
N ILE A 75 0.02 -8.63 14.07
CA ILE A 75 0.57 -7.62 13.15
C ILE A 75 2.07 -7.87 13.01
N LEU A 76 2.51 -8.04 11.77
CA LEU A 76 3.91 -8.22 11.39
C LEU A 76 4.61 -6.89 11.16
N SER A 77 3.91 -5.94 10.53
CA SER A 77 4.41 -4.61 10.21
C SER A 77 3.24 -3.66 9.94
N ALA A 78 3.47 -2.37 10.17
CA ALA A 78 2.55 -1.28 9.80
C ALA A 78 3.11 -0.41 8.64
N GLU A 79 4.17 -0.89 7.99
CA GLU A 79 4.83 -0.23 6.87
C GLU A 79 4.27 -0.72 5.53
N GLU A 80 4.53 0.03 4.46
CA GLU A 80 4.20 -0.37 3.08
C GLU A 80 4.88 -1.69 2.68
N SER A 81 6.07 -1.94 3.22
CA SER A 81 6.89 -3.11 2.93
C SER A 81 7.06 -4.03 4.13
N LEU A 82 7.10 -5.34 3.86
CA LEU A 82 7.43 -6.39 4.83
C LEU A 82 8.53 -7.28 4.27
N MET A 83 9.58 -7.52 5.07
CA MET A 83 10.57 -8.57 4.78
C MET A 83 10.25 -9.81 5.60
N VAL A 84 10.18 -10.96 4.94
CA VAL A 84 9.97 -12.28 5.56
C VAL A 84 11.11 -13.20 5.16
N GLN A 85 11.61 -13.97 6.10
CA GLN A 85 12.55 -15.05 5.84
C GLN A 85 11.79 -16.38 5.73
N HIS A 86 12.01 -17.10 4.64
CA HIS A 86 11.43 -18.41 4.35
C HIS A 86 12.54 -19.43 4.13
N ARG A 87 12.44 -20.63 4.71
CA ARG A 87 13.35 -21.73 4.38
C ARG A 87 12.65 -22.68 3.41
N LEU A 88 13.39 -23.12 2.40
CA LEU A 88 12.87 -24.06 1.41
C LEU A 88 12.38 -25.34 2.09
N GLY A 89 11.15 -25.74 1.79
CA GLY A 89 10.50 -26.89 2.39
C GLY A 89 9.69 -26.61 3.65
N ASP A 90 9.76 -25.39 4.21
CA ASP A 90 8.86 -25.00 5.30
C ASP A 90 7.40 -25.00 4.82
N GLU A 91 6.48 -25.16 5.77
CA GLU A 91 5.05 -25.01 5.52
C GLU A 91 4.72 -23.59 5.04
N ASP A 92 3.73 -23.48 4.15
CA ASP A 92 3.34 -22.17 3.66
C ASP A 92 2.58 -21.40 4.74
N LEU A 93 3.04 -20.18 5.01
CA LEU A 93 2.38 -19.25 5.90
C LEU A 93 2.13 -17.94 5.15
N PRO A 94 0.99 -17.83 4.44
CA PRO A 94 0.67 -16.64 3.67
C PRO A 94 0.59 -15.41 4.57
N ILE A 95 0.92 -14.27 4.00
CA ILE A 95 0.79 -12.96 4.65
C ILE A 95 -0.29 -12.16 3.94
N THR A 96 -0.96 -11.27 4.67
CA THR A 96 -2.01 -10.40 4.14
C THR A 96 -1.60 -8.96 4.36
N CYS A 97 -1.56 -8.17 3.28
CA CYS A 97 -1.54 -6.72 3.35
C CYS A 97 -2.97 -6.21 3.44
N THR A 98 -3.22 -5.28 4.36
CA THR A 98 -4.43 -4.46 4.37
C THR A 98 -4.02 -2.99 4.21
N ALA A 99 -4.48 -2.36 3.12
CA ALA A 99 -4.35 -0.93 2.89
C ALA A 99 -5.63 -0.22 3.35
N MET A 100 -5.49 0.91 4.01
CA MET A 100 -6.57 1.60 4.70
C MET A 100 -6.51 3.10 4.42
N ASN A 101 -7.65 3.70 4.14
CA ASN A 101 -7.85 5.15 4.17
C ASN A 101 -9.06 5.48 5.08
N PRO A 102 -9.33 6.76 5.39
CA PRO A 102 -10.39 7.12 6.35
C PRO A 102 -11.81 6.64 5.99
N VAL A 103 -12.04 6.25 4.73
CA VAL A 103 -13.38 5.86 4.24
C VAL A 103 -13.49 4.40 3.82
N SER A 104 -12.38 3.65 3.72
CA SER A 104 -12.36 2.27 3.24
C SER A 104 -11.09 1.50 3.62
N ASN A 105 -11.18 0.17 3.59
CA ASN A 105 -10.04 -0.73 3.65
C ASN A 105 -10.16 -1.77 2.52
N SER A 106 -9.02 -2.32 2.12
CA SER A 106 -8.93 -3.41 1.15
C SER A 106 -7.69 -4.23 1.41
N SER A 107 -7.72 -5.52 1.10
CA SER A 107 -6.64 -6.44 1.42
C SER A 107 -6.31 -7.39 0.28
N ALA A 108 -5.06 -7.85 0.26
CA ALA A 108 -4.55 -8.87 -0.65
C ALA A 108 -3.58 -9.77 0.11
N SER A 109 -3.42 -11.02 -0.32
CA SER A 109 -2.53 -11.99 0.31
C SER A 109 -1.44 -12.47 -0.64
N ALA A 110 -0.28 -12.81 -0.09
CA ALA A 110 0.84 -13.39 -0.83
C ALA A 110 1.51 -14.50 -0.01
N SER A 111 2.10 -15.48 -0.71
CA SER A 111 2.76 -16.63 -0.08
C SER A 111 4.29 -16.48 -0.19
N PRO A 112 5.03 -16.50 0.93
CA PRO A 112 6.49 -16.60 0.93
C PRO A 112 6.99 -17.87 0.25
N LYS A 113 6.27 -18.99 0.43
CA LYS A 113 6.62 -20.26 -0.21
C LYS A 113 6.53 -20.16 -1.72
N VAL A 114 5.43 -19.66 -2.27
CA VAL A 114 5.27 -19.45 -3.72
C VAL A 114 6.30 -18.46 -4.25
N ALA A 115 6.66 -17.43 -3.49
CA ALA A 115 7.68 -16.47 -3.90
C ALA A 115 9.09 -17.09 -4.00
N CYS A 116 9.45 -17.97 -3.08
CA CYS A 116 10.79 -18.53 -2.97
C CYS A 116 10.98 -19.88 -3.69
N GLU A 117 9.91 -20.67 -3.83
CA GLU A 117 9.91 -22.01 -4.44
C GLU A 117 9.16 -22.05 -5.79
N GLY A 118 8.43 -20.98 -6.14
CA GLY A 118 7.71 -20.89 -7.39
C GLY A 118 8.63 -20.78 -8.61
N ASP A 119 8.17 -21.30 -9.74
CA ASP A 119 8.91 -21.30 -11.00
C ASP A 119 9.08 -19.85 -11.51
N ALA A 120 10.33 -19.41 -11.73
CA ALA A 120 10.73 -18.05 -12.08
C ALA A 120 10.29 -17.57 -13.48
N ARG A 121 9.17 -18.06 -14.01
CA ARG A 121 8.74 -17.91 -15.41
C ARG A 121 7.68 -16.83 -15.67
N SER A 122 7.23 -16.08 -14.67
CA SER A 122 6.20 -15.04 -14.88
C SER A 122 6.53 -13.66 -14.35
N ILE A 123 7.79 -13.38 -13.95
CA ILE A 123 8.24 -12.00 -13.74
C ILE A 123 8.88 -11.54 -15.05
N PRO A 124 8.15 -10.87 -15.98
CA PRO A 124 8.81 -10.18 -17.06
C PRO A 124 9.79 -9.19 -16.42
N PRO A 125 11.05 -9.14 -16.88
CA PRO A 125 12.00 -8.17 -16.37
C PRO A 125 11.40 -6.76 -16.49
N PRO A 126 11.69 -5.85 -15.55
CA PRO A 126 11.32 -4.46 -15.72
C PRO A 126 11.87 -4.03 -17.09
N ARG A 127 10.95 -3.63 -17.98
CA ARG A 127 11.33 -3.02 -19.25
C ARG A 127 12.26 -1.86 -18.90
N ALA A 128 13.54 -2.01 -19.18
CA ALA A 128 14.45 -0.89 -19.20
C ALA A 128 13.83 0.13 -20.16
N HIS A 129 13.37 1.26 -19.62
CA HIS A 129 13.08 2.41 -20.44
C HIS A 129 14.40 2.80 -21.08
N ALA A 130 14.59 2.38 -22.32
CA ALA A 130 15.62 2.90 -23.17
C ALA A 130 15.49 4.43 -23.12
N ALA A 131 16.60 5.09 -22.75
CA ALA A 131 16.74 6.52 -22.89
C ALA A 131 16.58 6.88 -24.38
N GLY A 132 15.33 7.08 -24.77
CA GLY A 132 14.97 7.66 -26.05
C GLY A 132 15.29 9.14 -25.96
N ASN A 133 16.45 9.51 -26.50
CA ASN A 133 16.69 10.88 -26.96
C ASN A 133 15.53 11.30 -27.87
N SER A 134 14.66 12.16 -27.38
CA SER A 134 13.79 12.98 -28.23
C SER A 134 14.29 14.42 -28.17
N PRO A 135 14.71 15.00 -29.32
CA PRO A 135 15.14 16.37 -29.41
C PRO A 135 13.95 17.21 -29.89
N CYS A 136 13.04 17.59 -29.01
CA CYS A 136 12.00 18.56 -29.34
C CYS A 136 11.63 19.38 -28.10
N GLY A 137 12.16 20.60 -28.04
CA GLY A 137 11.39 21.78 -27.65
C GLY A 137 11.26 22.69 -28.89
N PRO A 138 10.44 23.75 -28.87
CA PRO A 138 9.63 24.26 -27.76
C PRO A 138 8.21 23.66 -27.69
#